data_AF-A0A1G1L2H4-F1
#
_entry.id   AF-A0A1G1L2H4-F1
#
_cell.length_a   1.000
_cell.length_b   1.000
_cell.length_c   1.000
_cell.angle_alpha   90.00
_cell.angle_beta   90.00
_cell.angle_gamma   90.00
#
_symmetry.space_group_name_H-M   'P 1'
#
loop_
_entity.id
_entity.type
_entity.pdbx_description
1 polymer ?
#
loop_
_entity_poly.entity_id
_entity_poly.type
_entity_poly.pdbx_seq_one_letter_code
_entity_poly.pdbx_strand_id
1 'polypeptide(L)'
;MPYKLDFQQIRELLTQPEAGMGYQIVESTMRDYDSLKGVVLNADVFIPFEKIQKIMGRQYVSYSAILLEAEQPGYIRKIRVISKEIELGEGKYFIKSNILPALKANITLTCKSENFKRFSDYKNDRRITASGGLLAGTFATTEEDARNVKTGTDAINRYAMPSDEPAIYVFTVKPTEKTEIRRGTVEPAYGKPGGGVEVIFVNGSSEKTVTGPDTIPAK
;
A
#
# COMPACT_ATOMS: atom_id res chain seq x y z
N MET A 1 14.99 4.23 13.56
CA MET A 1 13.86 5.12 13.84
C MET A 1 13.15 5.34 12.51
N PRO A 2 11.83 5.55 12.52
CA PRO A 2 11.10 6.01 11.33
C PRO A 2 11.43 7.48 11.03
N TYR A 3 11.24 7.91 9.79
CA TYR A 3 11.53 9.27 9.32
C TYR A 3 10.34 9.85 8.57
N LYS A 4 9.90 11.06 8.95
CA LYS A 4 8.87 11.78 8.19
C LYS A 4 9.43 12.27 6.87
N LEU A 5 8.63 12.14 5.82
CA LEU A 5 8.96 12.66 4.50
C LEU A 5 8.65 14.15 4.40
N ASP A 6 9.46 14.87 3.63
CA ASP A 6 9.16 16.24 3.24
C ASP A 6 8.20 16.31 2.05
N PHE A 7 7.68 17.51 1.77
CA PHE A 7 6.71 17.72 0.70
C PHE A 7 7.21 17.28 -0.69
N GLN A 8 8.50 17.46 -0.98
CA GLN A 8 9.05 17.08 -2.28
C GLN A 8 9.10 15.56 -2.43
N GLN A 9 9.53 14.86 -1.38
CA GLN A 9 9.59 13.40 -1.31
C GLN A 9 8.19 12.78 -1.41
N ILE A 10 7.21 13.37 -0.71
CA ILE A 10 5.81 12.94 -0.79
C ILE A 10 5.32 13.04 -2.24
N ARG A 11 5.54 14.19 -2.90
CA ARG A 11 5.14 14.38 -4.30
C ARG A 11 5.82 13.42 -5.25
N GLU A 12 7.11 13.17 -5.07
CA GLU A 12 7.88 12.22 -5.89
C GLU A 12 7.39 10.78 -5.72
N LEU A 13 7.02 10.38 -4.51
CA LEU A 13 6.51 9.03 -4.27
C LEU A 13 5.09 8.82 -4.79
N LEU A 14 4.23 9.84 -4.72
CA LEU A 14 2.85 9.75 -5.20
C LEU A 14 2.73 9.59 -6.72
N THR A 15 3.78 9.92 -7.49
CA THR A 15 3.84 9.65 -8.94
C THR A 15 4.34 8.24 -9.28
N GLN A 16 4.82 7.49 -8.28
CA GLN A 16 5.35 6.14 -8.44
C GLN A 16 4.34 5.10 -7.93
N PRO A 17 4.31 3.88 -8.49
CA PRO A 17 3.35 2.85 -8.09
C PRO A 17 3.55 2.43 -6.64
N GLU A 18 2.49 1.89 -6.03
CA GLU A 18 2.56 1.19 -4.75
C GLU A 18 3.19 -0.21 -4.89
N ALA A 19 3.55 -0.80 -3.76
CA ALA A 19 3.93 -2.23 -3.66
C ALA A 19 2.77 -3.11 -3.15
N GLY A 20 1.70 -2.48 -2.67
CA GLY A 20 0.45 -3.03 -2.13
C GLY A 20 -0.39 -1.88 -1.57
N MET A 21 -1.59 -2.14 -1.06
CA MET A 21 -2.46 -1.03 -0.59
C MET A 21 -1.79 -0.22 0.52
N GLY A 22 -1.58 1.07 0.26
CA GLY A 22 -1.15 2.03 1.29
C GLY A 22 0.36 2.12 1.53
N TYR A 23 1.19 1.38 0.78
CA TYR A 23 2.64 1.41 1.00
C TYR A 23 3.48 1.25 -0.26
N GLN A 24 4.74 1.68 -0.14
CA GLN A 24 5.77 1.55 -1.16
C GLN A 24 7.03 0.92 -0.56
N ILE A 25 7.75 0.13 -1.36
CA ILE A 25 9.10 -0.32 -1.02
C ILE A 25 10.07 0.62 -1.71
N VAL A 26 11.00 1.19 -0.95
CA VAL A 26 11.87 2.26 -1.43
C VAL A 26 13.32 2.02 -1.07
N GLU A 27 14.19 2.63 -1.85
CA GLU A 27 15.56 2.94 -1.46
C GLU A 27 15.65 4.45 -1.21
N SER A 28 16.25 4.81 -0.08
CA SER A 28 16.46 6.19 0.35
C SER A 28 17.95 6.46 0.49
N THR A 29 18.38 7.65 0.07
CA THR A 29 19.72 8.18 0.36
C THR A 29 19.58 9.19 1.50
N MET A 30 20.24 8.91 2.61
CA MET A 30 20.27 9.74 3.81
C MET A 30 21.22 10.93 3.63
N ARG A 31 21.16 11.92 4.54
CA ARG A 31 22.02 13.12 4.50
C ARG A 31 23.52 12.83 4.59
N ASP A 32 23.88 11.79 5.32
CA ASP A 32 25.23 11.25 5.49
C ASP A 32 25.68 10.35 4.32
N TYR A 33 24.88 10.29 3.24
CA TYR A 33 25.11 9.49 2.03
C TYR A 33 24.89 7.99 2.19
N ASP A 34 24.42 7.53 3.36
CA ASP A 34 24.04 6.13 3.54
C ASP A 34 22.79 5.81 2.70
N SER A 35 22.80 4.63 2.08
CA SER A 35 21.64 4.10 1.35
C SER A 35 20.89 3.13 2.25
N LEU A 36 19.62 3.44 2.56
CA LEU A 36 18.75 2.59 3.35
C LEU A 36 17.55 2.16 2.54
N LYS A 37 17.25 0.87 2.59
CA LYS A 37 16.04 0.28 2.03
C LYS A 37 14.98 0.09 3.11
N GLY A 38 13.72 0.22 2.72
CA GLY A 38 12.62 0.17 3.67
C GLY A 38 11.25 0.33 3.04
N VAL A 39 10.27 0.51 3.92
CA VAL A 39 8.87 0.71 3.57
C VAL A 39 8.50 2.16 3.81
N VAL A 40 7.74 2.75 2.89
CA VAL A 40 7.04 4.01 3.11
C VAL A 40 5.55 3.72 3.27
N LEU A 41 4.98 4.16 4.38
CA LEU A 41 3.53 4.06 4.66
C LEU A 41 2.83 5.37 4.26
N ASN A 42 1.71 5.27 3.56
CA ASN A 42 0.88 6.39 3.07
C ASN A 42 1.63 7.51 2.34
N ALA A 43 2.80 7.22 1.73
CA ALA A 43 3.73 8.25 1.26
C ALA A 43 4.01 9.32 2.33
N ASP A 44 4.15 8.95 3.60
CA ASP A 44 4.31 9.89 4.74
C ASP A 44 5.52 9.59 5.60
N VAL A 45 5.73 8.33 5.93
CA VAL A 45 6.76 7.91 6.87
C VAL A 45 7.57 6.76 6.31
N PHE A 46 8.88 6.93 6.28
CA PHE A 46 9.85 5.93 5.87
C PHE A 46 10.34 5.12 7.07
N ILE A 47 10.37 3.80 6.92
CA ILE A 47 10.82 2.84 7.94
C ILE A 47 11.90 1.95 7.32
N PRO A 48 13.17 2.09 7.75
CA PRO A 48 14.24 1.21 7.28
C PRO A 48 13.98 -0.26 7.64
N PHE A 49 14.30 -1.19 6.74
CA PHE A 49 14.08 -2.63 6.95
C PHE A 49 14.83 -3.20 8.17
N GLU A 50 16.05 -2.72 8.44
CA GLU A 50 16.81 -3.11 9.64
C GLU A 50 16.07 -2.80 10.95
N LYS A 51 15.15 -1.84 10.91
CA LYS A 51 14.31 -1.45 12.03
C LYS A 51 12.95 -2.14 11.97
N ILE A 52 12.49 -2.56 10.79
CA ILE A 52 11.19 -3.24 10.61
C ILE A 52 11.12 -4.51 11.45
N GLN A 53 12.19 -5.30 11.57
CA GLN A 53 12.17 -6.50 12.43
C GLN A 53 12.10 -6.17 13.92
N LYS A 54 12.71 -5.06 14.36
CA LYS A 54 12.64 -4.58 15.76
C LYS A 54 11.28 -3.96 16.08
N ILE A 55 10.62 -3.39 15.09
CA ILE A 55 9.30 -2.76 15.15
C ILE A 55 8.23 -3.86 15.10
N MET A 56 8.25 -4.75 14.10
CA MET A 56 7.28 -5.83 13.92
C MET A 56 7.46 -7.02 14.87
N GLY A 57 8.68 -7.26 15.39
CA GLY A 57 8.93 -8.29 16.41
C GLY A 57 8.47 -7.89 17.82
N ARG A 58 8.12 -6.62 18.04
CA ARG A 58 7.57 -6.08 19.27
C ARG A 58 6.11 -5.71 19.02
N GLN A 59 5.23 -6.71 19.15
CA GLN A 59 3.79 -6.57 19.43
C GLN A 59 3.12 -5.25 18.97
N TYR A 60 2.37 -5.31 17.86
CA TYR A 60 1.46 -4.25 17.34
C TYR A 60 2.09 -2.87 17.18
N VAL A 61 2.57 -2.59 15.97
CA VAL A 61 2.98 -1.22 15.62
C VAL A 61 1.92 -0.61 14.71
N SER A 62 1.10 0.25 15.33
CA SER A 62 0.13 1.08 14.61
C SER A 62 0.83 2.19 13.82
N TYR A 63 0.30 2.57 12.66
CA TYR A 63 0.79 3.69 11.88
C TYR A 63 0.85 4.98 12.73
N SER A 64 -0.19 5.19 13.54
CA SER A 64 -0.27 6.34 14.45
C SER A 64 0.91 6.38 15.43
N ALA A 65 1.31 5.24 15.99
CA ALA A 65 2.48 5.16 16.87
C ALA A 65 3.80 5.44 16.11
N ILE A 66 3.95 4.89 14.90
CA ILE A 66 5.12 5.12 14.04
C ILE A 66 5.28 6.60 13.75
N LEU A 67 4.18 7.28 13.42
CA LEU A 67 4.19 8.69 13.06
C LEU A 67 4.58 9.60 14.25
N LEU A 68 4.25 9.19 15.48
CA LEU A 68 4.65 9.89 16.71
C LEU A 68 6.14 9.74 17.01
N GLU A 69 6.71 8.56 16.75
CA GLU A 69 8.13 8.28 16.96
C GLU A 69 9.03 8.73 15.78
N ALA A 70 8.42 9.14 14.67
CA ALA A 70 9.15 9.47 13.47
C ALA A 70 9.92 10.80 13.60
N GLU A 71 11.19 10.75 13.23
CA GLU A 71 12.06 11.91 13.15
C GLU A 71 11.48 12.96 12.21
N GLN A 72 11.76 14.23 12.52
CA GLN A 72 11.29 15.36 11.72
C GLN A 72 11.82 15.29 10.28
N PRO A 73 11.12 15.91 9.30
CA PRO A 73 11.59 15.91 7.92
C PRO A 73 12.99 16.49 7.76
N GLY A 74 13.70 15.99 6.75
CA GLY A 74 14.99 16.53 6.31
C GLY A 74 16.13 15.52 6.30
N TYR A 75 16.06 14.41 7.02
CA TYR A 75 17.13 13.40 7.07
C TYR A 75 17.33 12.64 5.76
N ILE A 76 16.27 12.54 4.95
CA ILE A 76 16.31 11.88 3.64
C ILE A 76 16.64 12.94 2.59
N ARG A 77 17.57 12.63 1.70
CA ARG A 77 17.97 13.49 0.57
C ARG A 77 17.28 13.08 -0.73
N LYS A 78 17.15 11.78 -0.96
CA LYS A 78 16.53 11.21 -2.16
C LYS A 78 15.77 9.94 -1.79
N ILE A 79 14.65 9.70 -2.45
CA ILE A 79 13.84 8.50 -2.22
C ILE A 79 13.27 8.02 -3.56
N ARG A 80 13.29 6.71 -3.79
CA ARG A 80 12.72 6.11 -5.01
C ARG A 80 12.08 4.76 -4.72
N VAL A 81 11.01 4.46 -5.42
CA VAL A 81 10.42 3.12 -5.39
C VAL A 81 11.37 2.14 -6.05
N ILE A 82 11.55 0.98 -5.41
CA ILE A 82 12.28 -0.16 -5.95
C ILE A 82 11.31 -1.32 -6.13
N SER A 83 11.59 -2.23 -7.06
CA SER A 83 10.73 -3.37 -7.29
C SER A 83 10.76 -4.32 -6.09
N LYS A 84 9.57 -4.85 -5.75
CA LYS A 84 9.37 -5.87 -4.70
C LYS A 84 10.26 -7.11 -4.90
N GLU A 85 10.70 -7.37 -6.13
CA GLU A 85 11.57 -8.50 -6.48
C GLU A 85 13.00 -8.41 -5.94
N ILE A 86 13.49 -7.22 -5.60
CA ILE A 86 14.93 -7.06 -5.32
C ILE A 86 15.31 -7.31 -3.86
N GLU A 87 14.42 -7.18 -2.84
CA GLU A 87 14.88 -7.27 -1.45
C GLU A 87 13.85 -7.74 -0.40
N LEU A 88 13.68 -9.05 -0.31
CA LEU A 88 13.59 -9.68 1.02
C LEU A 88 14.69 -10.74 1.08
N GLY A 89 15.93 -10.24 1.24
CA GLY A 89 17.08 -11.09 1.55
C GLY A 89 16.82 -11.92 2.79
N GLU A 90 16.96 -13.24 2.63
CA GLU A 90 17.06 -14.26 3.68
C GLU A 90 15.91 -14.31 4.70
N GLY A 91 14.73 -14.72 4.22
CA GLY A 91 13.65 -15.23 5.06
C GLY A 91 12.86 -16.30 4.32
N LYS A 92 13.15 -17.57 4.61
CA LYS A 92 12.49 -18.76 4.03
C LYS A 92 10.98 -18.80 4.34
N TYR A 93 10.12 -18.09 3.61
CA TYR A 93 8.67 -18.35 3.57
C TYR A 93 8.00 -18.00 2.22
N PHE A 94 8.72 -18.07 1.11
CA PHE A 94 8.04 -18.17 -0.20
C PHE A 94 7.55 -19.61 -0.37
N ILE A 95 6.32 -19.90 0.05
CA ILE A 95 5.62 -21.07 -0.48
C ILE A 95 5.54 -20.84 -1.99
N LYS A 96 6.17 -21.73 -2.76
CA LYS A 96 6.03 -21.80 -4.21
C LYS A 96 4.52 -21.91 -4.50
N SER A 97 3.90 -20.79 -4.80
CA SER A 97 2.47 -20.71 -5.05
C SER A 97 2.30 -20.36 -6.52
N ASN A 98 1.37 -21.02 -7.21
CA ASN A 98 1.03 -20.70 -8.61
C ASN A 98 0.23 -19.38 -8.72
N ILE A 99 0.47 -18.47 -7.77
CA ILE A 99 -0.27 -17.23 -7.59
C ILE A 99 0.40 -16.17 -8.46
N LEU A 100 -0.37 -15.55 -9.34
CA LEU A 100 0.10 -14.44 -10.17
C LEU A 100 -0.23 -13.11 -9.49
N PRO A 101 0.75 -12.37 -8.95
CA PRO A 101 0.50 -11.04 -8.39
C PRO A 101 0.12 -10.05 -9.49
N ALA A 102 -0.66 -9.02 -9.15
CA ALA A 102 -1.16 -8.05 -10.13
C ALA A 102 -0.02 -7.28 -10.83
N LEU A 103 1.12 -7.09 -10.17
CA LEU A 103 2.31 -6.48 -10.76
C LEU A 103 2.82 -7.26 -12.00
N LYS A 104 2.60 -8.59 -12.03
CA LYS A 104 3.02 -9.49 -13.11
C LYS A 104 1.89 -9.84 -14.10
N ALA A 105 0.68 -9.37 -13.84
CA ALA A 105 -0.47 -9.66 -14.68
C ALA A 105 -0.55 -8.73 -15.91
N ASN A 106 -1.24 -9.21 -16.95
CA ASN A 106 -1.51 -8.42 -18.14
C ASN A 106 -2.48 -7.26 -17.83
N ILE A 107 -2.35 -6.19 -18.60
CA ILE A 107 -3.33 -5.09 -18.56
C ILE A 107 -4.64 -5.59 -19.16
N THR A 108 -5.74 -5.25 -18.49
CA THR A 108 -7.10 -5.52 -18.89
C THR A 108 -7.93 -4.25 -18.69
N LEU A 109 -9.11 -4.20 -19.29
CA LEU A 109 -10.01 -3.06 -19.23
C LEU A 109 -11.15 -3.34 -18.25
N THR A 110 -11.59 -2.32 -17.51
CA THR A 110 -12.82 -2.39 -16.70
C THR A 110 -14.05 -2.50 -17.60
N CYS A 111 -15.03 -3.27 -17.12
CA CYS A 111 -16.35 -3.36 -17.74
C CYS A 111 -17.33 -2.36 -17.12
N LYS A 112 -18.51 -2.22 -17.74
CA LYS A 112 -19.59 -1.37 -17.22
C LYS A 112 -19.98 -1.78 -15.80
N SER A 113 -20.09 -0.78 -14.92
CA SER A 113 -20.53 -0.95 -13.52
C SER A 113 -19.60 -1.81 -12.65
N GLU A 114 -18.36 -2.05 -13.09
CA GLU A 114 -17.38 -2.72 -12.24
C GLU A 114 -16.97 -1.82 -11.08
N ASN A 115 -17.03 -2.34 -9.85
CA ASN A 115 -16.71 -1.62 -8.63
C ASN A 115 -15.55 -2.27 -7.90
N PHE A 116 -14.79 -1.44 -7.20
CA PHE A 116 -13.62 -1.83 -6.43
C PHE A 116 -13.67 -1.21 -5.05
N LYS A 117 -12.91 -1.80 -4.13
CA LYS A 117 -12.73 -1.30 -2.77
C LYS A 117 -11.26 -1.08 -2.49
N ARG A 118 -10.94 0.02 -1.82
CA ARG A 118 -9.61 0.26 -1.26
C ARG A 118 -9.73 0.32 0.24
N PHE A 119 -9.07 -0.62 0.92
CA PHE A 119 -8.95 -0.65 2.36
C PHE A 119 -7.71 0.14 2.77
N SER A 120 -7.84 0.92 3.84
CA SER A 120 -6.78 1.79 4.33
C SER A 120 -6.83 1.85 5.85
N ASP A 121 -5.67 1.83 6.48
CA ASP A 121 -5.45 2.28 7.86
C ASP A 121 -5.36 3.82 7.95
N TYR A 122 -5.43 4.52 6.81
CA TYR A 122 -5.37 5.98 6.73
C TYR A 122 -6.72 6.58 6.39
N LYS A 123 -7.26 7.43 7.28
CA LYS A 123 -8.44 8.24 6.96
C LYS A 123 -8.18 9.16 5.75
N ASN A 124 -6.96 9.69 5.69
CA ASN A 124 -6.47 10.56 4.64
C ASN A 124 -5.49 9.76 3.75
N ASP A 125 -6.02 8.81 2.99
CA ASP A 125 -5.24 8.03 2.04
C ASP A 125 -4.73 8.92 0.90
N ARG A 126 -3.40 9.08 0.79
CA ARG A 126 -2.79 10.06 -0.13
C ARG A 126 -2.86 9.62 -1.59
N ARG A 127 -3.30 8.40 -1.89
CA ARG A 127 -3.56 7.96 -3.26
C ARG A 127 -4.89 8.45 -3.82
N ILE A 128 -5.76 8.99 -2.96
CA ILE A 128 -7.04 9.54 -3.36
C ILE A 128 -6.85 11.04 -3.60
N THR A 129 -7.19 11.49 -4.80
CA THR A 129 -7.06 12.90 -5.16
C THR A 129 -8.13 13.73 -4.44
N ALA A 130 -7.86 15.03 -4.25
CA ALA A 130 -8.85 15.95 -3.68
C ALA A 130 -10.17 16.02 -4.50
N SER A 131 -10.09 15.71 -5.79
CA SER A 131 -11.24 15.62 -6.71
C SER A 131 -11.92 14.25 -6.74
N GLY A 132 -11.50 13.30 -5.90
CA GLY A 132 -12.11 11.97 -5.77
C GLY A 132 -11.74 11.01 -6.90
N GLY A 133 -10.51 11.04 -7.40
CA GLY A 133 -9.94 10.03 -8.29
C GLY A 133 -8.84 9.21 -7.59
N LEU A 134 -8.25 8.25 -8.30
CA LEU A 134 -7.06 7.51 -7.85
C LEU A 134 -5.84 7.93 -8.65
N LEU A 135 -4.69 8.04 -7.97
CA LEU A 135 -3.41 8.19 -8.64
C LEU A 135 -2.99 6.93 -9.40
N ALA A 136 -2.10 7.08 -10.37
CA ALA A 136 -1.53 5.96 -11.12
C ALA A 136 -0.77 4.98 -10.21
N GLY A 137 -0.87 3.68 -10.52
CA GLY A 137 -0.23 2.61 -9.76
C GLY A 137 -0.83 2.36 -8.38
N THR A 138 -2.05 2.83 -8.12
CA THR A 138 -2.76 2.62 -6.85
C THR A 138 -3.38 1.22 -6.79
N PHE A 139 -3.24 0.57 -5.64
CA PHE A 139 -3.82 -0.75 -5.40
C PHE A 139 -5.23 -0.65 -4.79
N ALA A 140 -6.06 -1.63 -5.13
CA ALA A 140 -7.39 -1.85 -4.62
C ALA A 140 -7.72 -3.35 -4.68
N THR A 141 -8.96 -3.72 -4.37
CA THR A 141 -9.50 -5.07 -4.55
C THR A 141 -10.83 -5.00 -5.30
N THR A 142 -11.32 -6.12 -5.80
CA THR A 142 -12.65 -6.19 -6.42
C THR A 142 -13.75 -6.08 -5.36
N GLU A 143 -14.92 -5.58 -5.74
CA GLU A 143 -16.10 -5.60 -4.87
C GLU A 143 -16.44 -7.02 -4.37
N GLU A 144 -16.24 -8.03 -5.22
CA GLU A 144 -16.51 -9.43 -4.87
C GLU A 144 -15.57 -9.93 -3.76
N ASP A 145 -14.28 -9.67 -3.90
CA ASP A 145 -13.28 -10.09 -2.93
C ASP A 145 -13.46 -9.37 -1.59
N ALA A 146 -13.78 -8.07 -1.64
CA ALA A 146 -14.07 -7.24 -0.48
C ALA A 146 -15.21 -7.77 0.39
N ARG A 147 -16.15 -8.57 -0.15
CA ARG A 147 -17.22 -9.19 0.65
C ARG A 147 -16.69 -10.19 1.68
N ASN A 148 -15.49 -10.71 1.50
CA ASN A 148 -14.82 -11.61 2.44
C ASN A 148 -14.15 -10.86 3.61
N VAL A 149 -14.12 -9.53 3.58
CA VAL A 149 -13.51 -8.68 4.60
C VAL A 149 -14.63 -8.12 5.48
N LYS A 150 -14.67 -8.55 6.76
CA LYS A 150 -15.68 -8.07 7.73
C LYS A 150 -15.10 -7.05 8.70
N THR A 151 -13.80 -7.10 8.93
CA THR A 151 -13.08 -6.25 9.88
C THR A 151 -11.82 -5.66 9.26
N GLY A 152 -11.30 -4.58 9.83
CA GLY A 152 -10.00 -4.02 9.45
C GLY A 152 -8.85 -5.02 9.67
N THR A 153 -8.98 -5.93 10.63
CA THR A 153 -8.03 -7.04 10.83
C THR A 153 -8.08 -8.06 9.69
N ASP A 154 -9.27 -8.35 9.15
CA ASP A 154 -9.40 -9.21 7.97
C ASP A 154 -8.71 -8.55 6.77
N ALA A 155 -8.88 -7.24 6.60
CA ALA A 155 -8.30 -6.48 5.49
C ALA A 155 -6.76 -6.56 5.50
N ILE A 156 -6.11 -6.25 6.64
CA ILE A 156 -4.65 -6.29 6.71
C ILE A 156 -4.10 -7.69 6.43
N ASN A 157 -4.78 -8.74 6.89
CA ASN A 157 -4.36 -10.12 6.68
C ASN A 157 -4.56 -10.58 5.23
N ARG A 158 -5.72 -10.29 4.66
CA ARG A 158 -6.11 -10.68 3.29
C ARG A 158 -5.27 -9.96 2.23
N TYR A 159 -4.92 -8.70 2.48
CA TYR A 159 -4.12 -7.87 1.57
C TYR A 159 -2.67 -7.69 1.99
N ALA A 160 -2.22 -8.48 2.98
CA ALA A 160 -0.84 -8.52 3.48
C ALA A 160 -0.23 -7.12 3.70
N MET A 161 -0.96 -6.24 4.40
CA MET A 161 -0.51 -4.86 4.65
C MET A 161 0.62 -4.85 5.72
N PRO A 162 1.63 -3.97 5.61
CA PRO A 162 2.77 -3.96 6.52
C PRO A 162 2.41 -3.50 7.95
N SER A 163 1.43 -2.59 8.08
CA SER A 163 0.91 -2.08 9.35
C SER A 163 0.05 -3.14 10.06
N ASP A 164 0.07 -3.13 11.40
CA ASP A 164 -0.86 -3.91 12.23
C ASP A 164 -2.06 -3.08 12.72
N GLU A 165 -2.13 -1.81 12.32
CA GLU A 165 -3.32 -0.99 12.53
C GLU A 165 -4.45 -1.52 11.65
N PRO A 166 -5.63 -1.85 12.22
CA PRO A 166 -6.75 -2.35 11.43
C PRO A 166 -7.13 -1.36 10.31
N ALA A 167 -7.18 -1.85 9.07
CA ALA A 167 -7.52 -1.04 7.91
C ALA A 167 -9.04 -0.82 7.83
N ILE A 168 -9.55 0.05 8.70
CA ILE A 168 -10.98 0.28 8.89
C ILE A 168 -11.60 1.25 7.88
N TYR A 169 -10.79 2.04 7.18
CA TYR A 169 -11.30 3.01 6.22
C TYR A 169 -11.46 2.35 4.86
N VAL A 170 -12.69 2.39 4.32
CA VAL A 170 -13.03 1.72 3.06
C VAL A 170 -13.51 2.76 2.06
N PHE A 171 -12.77 2.87 0.96
CA PHE A 171 -13.12 3.72 -0.16
C PHE A 171 -13.73 2.87 -1.27
N THR A 172 -14.83 3.35 -1.84
CA THR A 172 -15.46 2.72 -3.00
C THR A 172 -14.97 3.40 -4.26
N VAL A 173 -14.50 2.62 -5.23
CA VAL A 173 -13.98 3.10 -6.50
C VAL A 173 -14.88 2.58 -7.62
N LYS A 174 -15.50 3.50 -8.35
CA LYS A 174 -16.38 3.26 -9.48
C LYS A 174 -15.76 3.87 -10.73
N PRO A 175 -14.74 3.23 -11.32
CA PRO A 175 -14.06 3.78 -12.48
C PRO A 175 -14.98 3.83 -13.69
N THR A 176 -14.60 4.64 -14.68
CA THR A 176 -15.25 4.59 -15.99
C THR A 176 -14.99 3.25 -16.68
N GLU A 177 -15.79 2.93 -17.69
CA GLU A 177 -15.47 1.81 -18.58
C GLU A 177 -14.11 2.01 -19.24
N LYS A 178 -13.43 0.91 -19.57
CA LYS A 178 -12.13 0.93 -20.24
C LYS A 178 -11.00 1.59 -19.44
N THR A 179 -11.12 1.65 -18.12
CA THR A 179 -9.98 1.97 -17.25
C THR A 179 -9.02 0.79 -17.25
N GLU A 180 -7.73 1.07 -17.48
CA GLU A 180 -6.68 0.07 -17.51
C GLU A 180 -6.31 -0.41 -16.11
N ILE A 181 -6.45 -1.71 -15.89
CA ILE A 181 -6.14 -2.36 -14.62
C ILE A 181 -5.39 -3.68 -14.81
N ARG A 182 -4.64 -4.07 -13.80
CA ARG A 182 -4.07 -5.42 -13.65
C ARG A 182 -4.72 -6.11 -12.48
N ARG A 183 -5.08 -7.38 -12.62
CA ARG A 183 -5.67 -8.18 -11.53
C ARG A 183 -4.75 -9.34 -11.21
N GLY A 184 -4.62 -9.64 -9.93
CA GLY A 184 -3.83 -10.76 -9.45
C GLY A 184 -4.28 -11.16 -8.06
N THR A 185 -3.42 -11.87 -7.37
CA THR A 185 -3.67 -12.34 -6.03
C THR A 185 -2.52 -11.95 -5.14
N VAL A 186 -2.86 -11.43 -3.95
CA VAL A 186 -1.92 -10.94 -2.98
C VAL A 186 -1.05 -12.07 -2.47
N GLU A 187 0.27 -11.91 -2.64
CA GLU A 187 1.25 -12.83 -2.07
C GLU A 187 1.35 -12.65 -0.53
N PRO A 188 1.63 -13.73 0.22
CA PRO A 188 1.98 -13.61 1.64
C PRO A 188 3.15 -12.64 1.86
N ALA A 189 3.04 -11.76 2.84
CA ALA A 189 4.07 -10.79 3.20
C ALA A 189 3.91 -10.33 4.65
N TYR A 190 4.98 -9.84 5.28
CA TYR A 190 4.94 -9.21 6.61
C TYR A 190 4.32 -10.09 7.71
N GLY A 191 4.48 -11.42 7.63
CA GLY A 191 3.87 -12.38 8.56
C GLY A 191 2.37 -12.58 8.37
N LYS A 192 1.78 -11.99 7.32
CA LYS A 192 0.36 -12.06 7.00
C LYS A 192 0.11 -13.01 5.81
N PRO A 193 -1.04 -13.72 5.80
CA PRO A 193 -1.28 -14.80 4.84
C PRO A 193 -1.51 -14.33 3.39
N GLY A 194 -2.03 -13.12 3.17
CA GLY A 194 -2.42 -12.67 1.84
C GLY A 194 -3.61 -13.46 1.28
N GLY A 195 -3.61 -13.69 -0.03
CA GLY A 195 -4.61 -14.52 -0.72
C GLY A 195 -5.88 -13.80 -1.17
N GLY A 196 -6.02 -12.50 -0.89
CA GLY A 196 -7.06 -11.67 -1.50
C GLY A 196 -6.79 -11.40 -2.98
N VAL A 197 -7.82 -11.01 -3.71
CA VAL A 197 -7.66 -10.42 -5.04
C VAL A 197 -7.11 -9.01 -4.89
N GLU A 198 -6.08 -8.67 -5.67
CA GLU A 198 -5.56 -7.31 -5.80
C GLU A 198 -5.74 -6.80 -7.22
N VAL A 199 -5.99 -5.49 -7.31
CA VAL A 199 -6.14 -4.75 -8.55
C VAL A 199 -5.23 -3.53 -8.52
N ILE A 200 -4.51 -3.30 -9.61
CA ILE A 200 -3.68 -2.10 -9.81
C ILE A 200 -4.34 -1.23 -10.87
N PHE A 201 -4.61 0.03 -10.55
CA PHE A 201 -5.02 1.04 -11.51
C PHE A 201 -3.81 1.60 -12.25
N VAL A 202 -3.56 1.13 -13.47
CA VAL A 202 -2.31 1.42 -14.22
C VAL A 202 -2.11 2.92 -14.36
N ASN A 203 -3.13 3.63 -14.83
CA ASN A 203 -3.12 5.09 -15.02
C ASN A 203 -3.98 5.83 -13.98
N GLY A 204 -4.37 5.14 -12.90
CA GLY A 204 -5.30 5.69 -11.90
C GLY A 204 -6.75 5.61 -12.34
N SER A 205 -7.60 6.43 -11.73
CA SER A 205 -9.00 6.58 -12.10
C SER A 205 -9.38 8.05 -12.23
N SER A 206 -10.35 8.33 -13.09
CA SER A 206 -10.87 9.69 -13.32
C SER A 206 -11.40 10.32 -12.02
N GLU A 207 -11.50 11.64 -12.00
CA GLU A 207 -12.10 12.36 -10.88
C GLU A 207 -13.53 11.91 -10.59
N LYS A 208 -13.98 12.10 -9.35
CA LYS A 208 -15.32 11.75 -8.85
C LYS A 208 -15.68 10.26 -9.01
N THR A 209 -14.69 9.39 -9.18
CA THR A 209 -14.89 7.93 -9.21
C THR A 209 -14.72 7.29 -7.83
N VAL A 210 -14.16 8.00 -6.86
CA VAL A 210 -13.92 7.52 -5.50
C VAL A 210 -14.88 8.20 -4.51
N THR A 211 -15.51 7.40 -3.64
CA THR A 211 -16.37 7.87 -2.55
C THR A 211 -15.97 7.22 -1.22
N GLY A 212 -16.24 7.91 -0.11
CA GLY A 212 -15.91 7.45 1.25
C GLY A 212 -14.93 8.41 1.96
N PRO A 213 -14.22 7.94 3.02
CA PRO A 213 -14.23 6.57 3.50
C PRO A 213 -15.49 6.25 4.33
N ASP A 214 -16.07 5.07 4.10
CA ASP A 214 -16.89 4.40 5.09
C ASP A 214 -15.99 3.72 6.12
N THR A 215 -16.54 3.31 7.27
CA THR A 215 -15.78 2.59 8.31
C THR A 215 -16.35 1.20 8.58
N ILE A 216 -15.46 0.23 8.74
CA ILE A 216 -15.79 -1.14 9.21
C ILE A 216 -15.24 -1.37 10.63
N PRO A 217 -15.74 -2.38 11.37
CA PRO A 217 -15.20 -2.74 12.69
C PRO A 217 -13.70 -3.07 12.63
N ALA A 218 -12.98 -2.79 13.70
CA ALA A 218 -11.55 -3.11 13.77
C ALA A 218 -11.28 -4.62 13.90
N LYS A 219 -12.11 -5.35 14.66
CA LYS A 219 -12.03 -6.77 14.98
C LYS A 219 -13.41 -7.40 15.02
#